data_AF-A0A085YXV0-F1
#
_entry.id   AF-A0A085YXV0-F1
#
_cell.length_a   1.000
_cell.length_b   1.000
_cell.length_c   1.000
_cell.angle_alpha   90.00
_cell.angle_beta   90.00
_cell.angle_gamma   90.00
#
_symmetry.space_group_name_H-M   'P 1'
#
loop_
_entity.id
_entity.type
_entity.pdbx_description
1 polymer ?
#
loop_
_entity_poly.entity_id
_entity_poly.type
_entity_poly.pdbx_seq_one_letter_code
_entity_poly.pdbx_strand_id
1 'polypeptide(L)'
;MTGEIQILKDFVEGRLSDNDFEQQLYTNKGLEKLLSDPAMDWQGTYLQNTTAFLYLIEQDYKNSEGRLNAHGTAKLFLDKTGIKVTESAKHYDDYEWLLGTSPKYVDADAGFIEKYILPKDKTLSKSDRKQYIKQRYIELFRYQVKPPRWIQNPNWPVKNDQPLYFLGQVEIKSSDLFREKGNVYLFIDPETGIIETVKQFY
;
A
#
# COMPACT_ATOMS: atom_id res chain seq x y z
N MET A 1 -13.13 -9.61 28.31
CA MET A 1 -12.91 -8.20 27.92
C MET A 1 -11.51 -7.71 28.24
N THR A 2 -10.96 -7.95 29.44
CA THR A 2 -9.59 -7.53 29.77
C THR A 2 -8.51 -8.22 28.93
N GLY A 3 -8.72 -9.49 28.54
CA GLY A 3 -7.76 -10.25 27.73
C GLY A 3 -7.70 -9.79 26.27
N GLU A 4 -8.85 -9.48 25.65
CA GLU A 4 -8.95 -9.05 24.26
C GLU A 4 -8.35 -7.65 24.06
N ILE A 5 -8.59 -6.76 25.01
CA ILE A 5 -7.93 -5.46 25.05
C ILE A 5 -6.42 -5.62 25.18
N GLN A 6 -5.94 -6.56 26.01
CA GLN A 6 -4.51 -6.80 26.15
C GLN A 6 -3.87 -7.31 24.86
N ILE A 7 -4.57 -8.16 24.08
CA ILE A 7 -4.12 -8.57 22.73
C ILE A 7 -3.90 -7.37 21.82
N LEU A 8 -4.87 -6.44 21.76
CA LEU A 8 -4.76 -5.23 20.92
C LEU A 8 -3.60 -4.33 21.37
N LYS A 9 -3.42 -4.17 22.69
CA LYS A 9 -2.31 -3.40 23.24
C LYS A 9 -0.97 -4.06 22.91
N ASP A 10 -0.85 -5.36 23.12
CA ASP A 10 0.39 -6.09 22.83
C ASP A 10 0.74 -6.03 21.35
N PHE A 11 -0.26 -6.06 20.47
CA PHE A 11 -0.06 -5.87 19.03
C PHE A 11 0.46 -4.46 18.71
N VAL A 12 -0.26 -3.41 19.11
CA VAL A 12 0.11 -2.00 18.81
C VAL A 12 1.47 -1.61 19.40
N GLU A 13 1.80 -2.15 20.58
CA GLU A 13 3.08 -1.89 21.26
C GLU A 13 4.22 -2.82 20.75
N GLY A 14 3.95 -3.66 19.74
CA GLY A 14 4.95 -4.52 19.08
C GLY A 14 5.39 -5.74 19.91
N ARG A 15 4.64 -6.12 20.94
CA ARG A 15 4.89 -7.32 21.76
C ARG A 15 4.25 -8.58 21.22
N LEU A 16 3.19 -8.45 20.41
CA LEU A 16 2.56 -9.54 19.68
C LEU A 16 2.95 -9.44 18.20
N SER A 17 3.34 -10.56 17.59
CA SER A 17 3.73 -10.57 16.18
C SER A 17 2.52 -10.39 15.26
N ASP A 18 2.76 -9.90 14.03
CA ASP A 18 1.70 -9.71 13.03
C ASP A 18 0.93 -11.01 12.74
N ASN A 19 1.66 -12.12 12.61
CA ASN A 19 1.07 -13.43 12.32
C ASN A 19 0.27 -13.97 13.53
N ASP A 20 0.77 -13.76 14.75
CA ASP A 20 0.01 -14.17 15.94
C ASP A 20 -1.25 -13.33 16.13
N PHE A 21 -1.19 -12.03 15.84
CA PHE A 21 -2.36 -11.17 15.87
C PHE A 21 -3.38 -11.53 14.79
N GLU A 22 -2.94 -11.76 13.56
CA GLU A 22 -3.78 -12.25 12.46
C GLU A 22 -4.50 -13.56 12.86
N GLN A 23 -3.78 -14.51 13.47
CA GLN A 23 -4.37 -15.73 14.00
C GLN A 23 -5.42 -15.46 15.10
N GLN A 24 -5.19 -14.49 15.99
CA GLN A 24 -6.18 -14.10 16.99
C GLN A 24 -7.46 -13.59 16.35
N LEU A 25 -7.39 -12.82 15.26
CA LEU A 25 -8.59 -12.33 14.56
C LEU A 25 -9.47 -13.49 14.05
N TYR A 26 -8.87 -14.57 13.56
CA TYR A 26 -9.62 -15.72 13.04
C TYR A 26 -10.10 -16.72 14.11
N THR A 27 -9.44 -16.76 15.27
CA THR A 27 -9.68 -17.82 16.28
C THR A 27 -10.35 -17.32 17.55
N ASN A 28 -10.26 -16.03 17.86
CA ASN A 28 -10.76 -15.44 19.11
C ASN A 28 -12.11 -14.74 18.90
N LYS A 29 -13.20 -15.47 19.16
CA LYS A 29 -14.58 -14.93 19.09
C LYS A 29 -14.84 -13.75 20.04
N GLY A 30 -14.10 -13.66 21.14
CA GLY A 30 -14.19 -12.53 22.06
C GLY A 30 -13.64 -11.26 21.41
N LEU A 31 -12.51 -11.38 20.71
CA LEU A 31 -11.88 -10.29 19.97
C LEU A 31 -12.76 -9.85 18.79
N GLU A 32 -13.33 -10.79 18.04
CA GLU A 32 -14.31 -10.50 16.98
C GLU A 32 -15.49 -9.68 17.50
N LYS A 33 -16.11 -10.14 18.60
CA LYS A 33 -17.25 -9.44 19.20
C LYS A 33 -16.88 -8.04 19.68
N LEU A 34 -15.69 -7.88 20.28
CA LEU A 34 -15.19 -6.58 20.74
C LEU A 34 -14.97 -5.61 19.58
N LEU A 35 -14.32 -6.05 18.51
CA LEU A 35 -13.97 -5.23 17.35
C LEU A 35 -15.14 -4.99 16.40
N SER A 36 -16.23 -5.76 16.53
CA SER A 36 -17.46 -5.62 15.76
C SER A 36 -18.56 -4.85 16.49
N ASP A 37 -18.25 -4.22 17.63
CA ASP A 37 -19.25 -3.51 18.44
C ASP A 37 -19.92 -2.37 17.64
N PRO A 38 -21.24 -2.49 17.33
CA PRO A 38 -21.95 -1.47 16.56
C PRO A 38 -22.18 -0.16 17.33
N ALA A 39 -21.94 -0.15 18.64
CA ALA A 39 -22.03 1.07 19.45
C ALA A 39 -20.83 2.01 19.24
N MET A 40 -19.76 1.54 18.59
CA MET A 40 -18.58 2.33 18.33
C MET A 40 -18.82 3.39 17.25
N ASP A 41 -18.52 4.65 17.56
CA ASP A 41 -18.67 5.75 16.60
C ASP A 41 -17.40 5.93 15.74
N TRP A 42 -17.53 5.53 14.48
CA TRP A 42 -16.50 5.65 13.45
C TRP A 42 -16.65 6.87 12.55
N GLN A 43 -17.61 7.76 12.82
CA GLN A 43 -17.85 8.94 11.99
C GLN A 43 -16.57 9.78 11.82
N GLY A 44 -16.29 10.19 10.58
CA GLY A 44 -15.11 10.98 10.23
C GLY A 44 -13.80 10.19 10.16
N THR A 45 -13.86 8.86 10.18
CA THR A 45 -12.71 7.97 9.98
C THR A 45 -12.91 7.11 8.73
N TYR A 46 -11.85 6.45 8.27
CA TYR A 46 -11.92 5.46 7.18
C TYR A 46 -12.75 4.22 7.55
N LEU A 47 -13.14 4.05 8.81
CA LEU A 47 -14.00 2.96 9.29
C LEU A 47 -15.49 3.32 9.31
N GLN A 48 -15.89 4.52 8.88
CA GLN A 48 -17.29 5.00 9.01
C GLN A 48 -18.35 4.03 8.44
N ASN A 49 -18.00 3.24 7.43
CA ASN A 49 -18.92 2.31 6.76
C ASN A 49 -18.56 0.83 6.96
N THR A 50 -17.76 0.50 7.99
CA THR A 50 -17.36 -0.88 8.31
C THR A 50 -17.14 -1.03 9.82
N THR A 51 -16.73 -2.22 10.28
CA THR A 51 -16.25 -2.41 11.65
C THR A 51 -14.72 -2.51 11.67
N ALA A 52 -14.11 -2.24 12.83
CA ALA A 52 -12.68 -2.48 12.98
C ALA A 52 -12.32 -3.94 12.70
N PHE A 53 -13.19 -4.89 13.10
CA PHE A 53 -12.97 -6.30 12.81
C PHE A 53 -12.89 -6.60 11.31
N LEU A 54 -13.92 -6.19 10.55
CA LEU A 54 -13.98 -6.46 9.11
C LEU A 54 -12.80 -5.84 8.37
N TYR A 55 -12.45 -4.60 8.70
CA TYR A 55 -11.28 -3.95 8.11
C TYR A 55 -9.97 -4.69 8.43
N LEU A 56 -9.80 -5.15 9.67
CA LEU A 56 -8.60 -5.84 10.13
C LEU A 56 -8.40 -7.21 9.47
N ILE A 57 -9.47 -7.98 9.23
CA ILE A 57 -9.38 -9.29 8.55
C ILE A 57 -9.16 -9.18 7.04
N GLU A 58 -9.41 -8.00 6.45
CA GLU A 58 -9.17 -7.71 5.04
C GLU A 58 -7.72 -7.26 4.76
N GLN A 59 -6.95 -6.92 5.80
CA GLN A 59 -5.55 -6.52 5.63
C GLN A 59 -4.65 -7.71 5.27
N ASP A 60 -3.67 -7.47 4.41
CA ASP A 60 -2.61 -8.44 4.13
C ASP A 60 -1.39 -8.19 5.02
N TYR A 61 -1.25 -9.00 6.08
CA TYR A 61 -0.17 -8.93 7.06
C TYR A 61 1.21 -9.31 6.49
N LYS A 62 1.26 -9.81 5.25
CA LYS A 62 2.52 -10.18 4.59
C LYS A 62 3.22 -8.99 3.96
N ASN A 63 2.51 -7.90 3.65
CA ASN A 63 3.10 -6.69 3.09
C ASN A 63 3.13 -5.53 4.09
N SER A 64 3.95 -4.51 3.82
CA SER A 64 4.17 -3.38 4.74
C SER A 64 2.94 -2.48 4.92
N GLU A 65 2.14 -2.31 3.87
CA GLU A 65 0.95 -1.45 3.90
C GLU A 65 -0.15 -2.06 4.78
N GLY A 66 -0.47 -3.34 4.55
CA GLY A 66 -1.46 -4.05 5.35
C GLY A 66 -1.07 -4.11 6.83
N ARG A 67 0.21 -4.33 7.14
CA ARG A 67 0.70 -4.25 8.52
C ARG A 67 0.53 -2.86 9.14
N LEU A 68 0.90 -1.80 8.41
CA LEU A 68 0.74 -0.42 8.89
C LEU A 68 -0.75 -0.11 9.15
N ASN A 69 -1.63 -0.46 8.21
CA ASN A 69 -3.06 -0.26 8.32
C ASN A 69 -3.66 -1.04 9.51
N ALA A 70 -3.21 -2.27 9.74
CA ALA A 70 -3.66 -3.08 10.85
C ALA A 70 -3.26 -2.48 12.21
N HIS A 71 -2.00 -2.07 12.36
CA HIS A 71 -1.52 -1.37 13.56
C HIS A 71 -2.27 -0.07 13.81
N GLY A 72 -2.41 0.76 12.77
CA GLY A 72 -3.14 2.03 12.85
C GLY A 72 -4.60 1.83 13.24
N THR A 73 -5.25 0.78 12.72
CA THR A 73 -6.64 0.45 13.05
C THR A 73 -6.81 -0.05 14.48
N ALA A 74 -5.94 -0.96 14.93
CA ALA A 74 -5.96 -1.44 16.31
C ALA A 74 -5.71 -0.30 17.31
N LYS A 75 -4.78 0.61 16.99
CA LYS A 75 -4.52 1.80 17.78
C LYS A 75 -5.71 2.75 17.80
N LEU A 76 -6.30 3.06 16.64
CA LEU A 76 -7.46 3.94 16.55
C LEU A 76 -8.63 3.41 17.38
N PHE A 77 -8.84 2.09 17.40
CA PHE A 77 -9.83 1.44 18.25
C PHE A 77 -9.53 1.66 19.75
N LEU A 78 -8.28 1.49 20.17
CA LEU A 78 -7.88 1.73 21.56
C LEU A 78 -8.04 3.21 21.96
N ASP A 79 -7.68 4.14 21.07
CA ASP A 79 -7.86 5.57 21.30
C ASP A 79 -9.34 5.94 21.46
N LYS A 80 -10.22 5.40 20.60
CA LYS A 80 -11.67 5.59 20.66
C LYS A 80 -12.31 5.01 21.92
N THR A 81 -11.70 3.97 22.51
CA THR A 81 -12.12 3.38 23.80
C THR A 81 -11.47 4.06 25.01
N GLY A 82 -10.68 5.11 24.81
CA GLY A 82 -10.01 5.86 25.88
C GLY A 82 -8.79 5.14 26.47
N ILE A 83 -8.27 4.12 25.80
CA ILE A 83 -7.13 3.31 26.25
C ILE A 83 -5.86 3.83 25.59
N LYS A 84 -4.95 4.37 26.41
CA LYS A 84 -3.67 4.86 25.93
C LYS A 84 -2.68 3.71 25.76
N VAL A 85 -1.97 3.72 24.63
CA VAL A 85 -0.88 2.79 24.30
C VAL A 85 0.31 3.54 23.70
N THR A 86 1.50 2.95 23.83
CA THR A 86 2.71 3.46 23.20
C THR A 86 2.98 2.70 21.90
N GLU A 87 2.53 3.26 20.79
CA GLU A 87 2.69 2.66 19.47
C GLU A 87 4.15 2.37 19.12
N SER A 88 4.41 1.18 18.59
CA SER A 88 5.69 0.86 17.99
C SER A 88 5.86 1.60 16.66
N ALA A 89 6.93 2.40 16.55
CA ALA A 89 7.25 3.09 15.28
C ALA A 89 7.66 2.14 14.15
N LYS A 90 7.87 0.84 14.44
CA LYS A 90 8.46 -0.12 13.51
C LYS A 90 7.74 -0.21 12.17
N HIS A 91 6.42 -0.34 12.17
CA HIS A 91 5.66 -0.54 10.92
C HIS A 91 5.60 0.73 10.09
N TYR A 92 5.52 1.88 10.74
CA TYR A 92 5.64 3.18 10.09
C TYR A 92 7.02 3.36 9.45
N ASP A 93 8.09 3.12 10.22
CA ASP A 93 9.47 3.25 9.73
C ASP A 93 9.77 2.29 8.57
N ASP A 94 9.26 1.05 8.64
CA ASP A 94 9.41 0.05 7.59
C ASP A 94 8.67 0.46 6.30
N TYR A 95 7.45 1.03 6.43
CA TYR A 95 6.66 1.52 5.30
C TYR A 95 7.26 2.78 4.68
N GLU A 96 7.61 3.79 5.48
CA GLU A 96 8.27 5.02 5.02
C GLU A 96 9.61 4.74 4.34
N TRP A 97 10.38 3.80 4.89
CA TRP A 97 11.61 3.35 4.26
C TRP A 97 11.35 2.77 2.87
N LEU A 98 10.32 1.94 2.71
CA LEU A 98 9.94 1.34 1.44
C LEU A 98 9.47 2.41 0.44
N LEU A 99 8.58 3.31 0.85
CA LEU A 99 8.13 4.45 0.03
C LEU A 99 9.31 5.29 -0.46
N GLY A 100 10.29 5.56 0.42
CA GLY A 100 11.51 6.29 0.08
C GLY A 100 12.43 5.58 -0.92
N THR A 101 12.16 4.33 -1.28
CA THR A 101 12.88 3.59 -2.34
C THR A 101 12.16 3.55 -3.68
N SER A 102 10.87 3.82 -3.71
CA SER A 102 10.05 3.82 -4.92
C SER A 102 10.34 5.05 -5.81
N PRO A 103 10.52 4.88 -7.13
CA PRO A 103 10.61 6.01 -8.04
C PRO A 103 9.30 6.81 -8.06
N LYS A 104 9.37 8.14 -8.06
CA LYS A 104 8.18 9.03 -8.05
C LYS A 104 7.21 8.85 -9.22
N TYR A 105 7.64 8.17 -10.28
CA TYR A 105 6.84 7.90 -11.48
C TYR A 105 6.20 6.52 -11.49
N VAL A 106 6.33 5.76 -10.40
CA VAL A 106 5.72 4.43 -10.20
C VAL A 106 4.94 4.46 -8.90
N ASP A 107 3.71 3.97 -8.95
CA ASP A 107 2.84 3.74 -7.79
C ASP A 107 2.36 2.29 -7.89
N ALA A 108 3.21 1.36 -7.43
CA ALA A 108 2.92 -0.07 -7.47
C ALA A 108 2.20 -0.45 -6.19
N ASP A 109 1.17 -1.31 -6.29
CA ASP A 109 0.46 -1.79 -5.12
C ASP A 109 1.37 -2.64 -4.21
N ALA A 110 1.02 -2.72 -2.93
CA ALA A 110 1.83 -3.42 -1.93
C ALA A 110 2.05 -4.91 -2.26
N GLY A 111 1.07 -5.58 -2.88
CA GLY A 111 1.18 -6.97 -3.30
C GLY A 111 2.21 -7.16 -4.40
N PHE A 112 2.20 -6.28 -5.41
CA PHE A 112 3.22 -6.25 -6.46
C PHE A 112 4.61 -5.99 -5.89
N ILE A 113 4.74 -5.04 -4.97
CA ILE A 113 6.03 -4.70 -4.35
C ILE A 113 6.59 -5.91 -3.57
N GLU A 114 5.79 -6.53 -2.71
CA GLU A 114 6.19 -7.69 -1.92
C GLU A 114 6.62 -8.85 -2.83
N LYS A 115 5.91 -9.08 -3.94
CA LYS A 115 6.14 -10.20 -4.86
C LYS A 115 7.34 -9.99 -5.80
N TYR A 116 7.52 -8.79 -6.35
CA TYR A 116 8.41 -8.56 -7.50
C TYR A 116 9.56 -7.59 -7.26
N ILE A 117 9.45 -6.73 -6.23
CA ILE A 117 10.40 -5.65 -5.95
C ILE A 117 11.28 -5.98 -4.74
N LEU A 118 10.70 -6.52 -3.67
CA LEU A 118 11.47 -6.82 -2.46
C LEU A 118 12.43 -8.02 -2.68
N PRO A 119 13.61 -8.00 -2.07
CA PRO A 119 14.51 -9.14 -2.09
C PRO A 119 13.96 -10.26 -1.22
N LYS A 120 14.06 -11.49 -1.73
CA LYS A 120 13.75 -12.70 -0.97
C LYS A 120 14.81 -13.00 0.09
N ASP A 121 16.04 -12.59 -0.16
CA ASP A 121 17.13 -12.71 0.81
C ASP A 121 16.99 -11.66 1.92
N LYS A 122 16.64 -12.14 3.12
CA LYS A 122 16.46 -11.32 4.32
C LYS A 122 17.77 -11.02 5.05
N THR A 123 18.90 -11.57 4.60
CA THR A 123 20.22 -11.36 5.22
C THR A 123 20.94 -10.12 4.69
N LEU A 124 20.43 -9.51 3.61
CA LEU A 124 20.99 -8.30 3.03
C LEU A 124 21.04 -7.14 4.03
N SER A 125 22.13 -6.37 3.98
CA SER A 125 22.23 -5.13 4.74
C SER A 125 21.15 -4.13 4.28
N LYS A 126 20.81 -3.15 5.13
CA LYS A 126 19.82 -2.12 4.77
C LYS A 126 20.22 -1.35 3.49
N SER A 127 21.51 -1.14 3.26
CA SER A 127 22.04 -0.49 2.06
C SER A 127 21.86 -1.36 0.82
N ASP A 128 22.26 -2.62 0.89
CA ASP A 128 22.18 -3.55 -0.24
C ASP A 128 20.72 -3.82 -0.60
N ARG A 129 19.85 -3.96 0.41
CA ARG A 129 18.39 -4.09 0.23
C ARG A 129 17.83 -2.89 -0.53
N LYS A 130 18.25 -1.67 -0.18
CA LYS A 130 17.82 -0.44 -0.86
C LYS A 130 18.30 -0.39 -2.30
N GLN A 131 19.54 -0.78 -2.57
CA GLN A 131 20.08 -0.84 -3.93
C GLN A 131 19.34 -1.88 -4.78
N TYR A 132 19.09 -3.06 -4.22
CA TYR A 132 18.31 -4.11 -4.86
C TYR A 132 16.93 -3.61 -5.27
N ILE A 133 16.17 -3.01 -4.35
CA ILE A 133 14.82 -2.51 -4.63
C ILE A 133 14.83 -1.48 -5.77
N LYS A 134 15.74 -0.51 -5.72
CA LYS A 134 15.87 0.49 -6.79
C LYS A 134 16.18 -0.14 -8.14
N GLN A 135 17.07 -1.13 -8.15
CA GLN A 135 17.43 -1.85 -9.37
C GLN A 135 16.24 -2.64 -9.92
N ARG A 136 15.45 -3.30 -9.06
CA ARG A 136 14.23 -4.01 -9.45
C ARG A 136 13.20 -3.09 -10.11
N TYR A 137 13.02 -1.88 -9.59
CA TYR A 137 12.15 -0.89 -10.24
C TYR A 137 12.64 -0.50 -11.63
N ILE A 138 13.96 -0.30 -11.81
CA ILE A 138 14.55 0.05 -13.12
C ILE A 138 14.38 -1.10 -14.12
N GLU A 139 14.54 -2.34 -13.67
CA GLU A 139 14.42 -3.54 -14.50
C GLU A 139 12.99 -3.79 -14.97
N LEU A 140 12.00 -3.55 -14.12
CA LEU A 140 10.60 -3.83 -14.43
C LEU A 140 9.91 -2.64 -15.12
N PHE A 141 10.09 -1.42 -14.62
CA PHE A 141 9.40 -0.22 -15.13
C PHE A 141 10.24 0.50 -16.17
N ARG A 142 10.39 -0.16 -17.31
CA ARG A 142 11.28 0.26 -18.40
C ARG A 142 10.66 1.35 -19.27
N TYR A 143 11.50 2.25 -19.77
CA TYR A 143 11.09 3.35 -20.62
C TYR A 143 12.12 3.64 -21.73
N GLN A 144 11.69 4.37 -22.76
CA GLN A 144 12.53 4.70 -23.92
C GLN A 144 13.63 5.72 -23.61
N VAL A 145 13.27 6.94 -23.22
CA VAL A 145 14.24 8.03 -23.01
C VAL A 145 14.12 8.61 -21.61
N LYS A 146 12.89 8.91 -21.18
CA LYS A 146 12.58 9.49 -19.87
C LYS A 146 11.37 8.78 -19.28
N PRO A 147 11.24 8.71 -17.94
CA PRO A 147 10.03 8.22 -17.32
C PRO A 147 8.83 9.16 -17.57
N PRO A 148 7.59 8.66 -17.41
CA PRO A 148 6.39 9.47 -17.52
C PRO A 148 6.38 10.59 -16.48
N ARG A 149 5.94 11.77 -16.90
CA ARG A 149 5.65 12.92 -16.05
C ARG A 149 4.15 12.99 -15.81
N TRP A 150 3.70 12.23 -14.81
CA TRP A 150 2.31 12.19 -14.40
C TRP A 150 1.82 13.56 -13.95
N ILE A 151 0.56 13.88 -14.27
CA ILE A 151 -0.13 15.08 -13.79
C ILE A 151 -0.76 14.79 -12.43
N GLN A 152 -1.28 13.58 -12.27
CA GLN A 152 -1.87 13.07 -11.04
C GLN A 152 -1.01 11.92 -10.51
N ASN A 153 -1.58 11.03 -9.68
CA ASN A 153 -0.88 9.84 -9.22
C ASN A 153 -0.36 9.00 -10.41
N PRO A 154 0.83 8.41 -10.30
CA PRO A 154 1.32 7.48 -11.30
C PRO A 154 0.30 6.38 -11.58
N ASN A 155 0.07 6.08 -12.86
CA ASN A 155 -0.82 5.00 -13.25
C ASN A 155 -0.14 4.18 -14.35
N TRP A 156 0.96 3.52 -13.96
CA TRP A 156 1.75 2.71 -14.87
C TRP A 156 1.03 1.37 -15.12
N PRO A 157 0.61 1.04 -16.35
CA PRO A 157 -0.14 -0.18 -16.61
C PRO A 157 0.70 -1.43 -16.37
N VAL A 158 0.11 -2.42 -15.69
CA VAL A 158 0.66 -3.75 -15.47
C VAL A 158 -0.31 -4.78 -16.04
N LYS A 159 0.18 -5.68 -16.91
CA LYS A 159 -0.61 -6.78 -17.48
C LYS A 159 0.08 -8.10 -17.23
N ASN A 160 -0.67 -9.09 -16.77
CA ASN A 160 -0.13 -10.42 -16.44
C ASN A 160 1.12 -10.33 -15.54
N ASP A 161 1.06 -9.48 -14.52
CA ASP A 161 2.16 -9.16 -13.60
C ASP A 161 3.42 -8.54 -14.25
N GLN A 162 3.34 -8.06 -15.51
CA GLN A 162 4.42 -7.37 -16.20
C GLN A 162 4.05 -5.89 -16.46
N PRO A 163 4.84 -4.93 -15.94
CA PRO A 163 4.67 -3.52 -16.32
C PRO A 163 4.91 -3.33 -17.81
N LEU A 164 4.04 -2.57 -18.47
CA LEU A 164 4.22 -2.25 -19.88
C LEU A 164 5.43 -1.32 -20.09
N TYR A 165 6.02 -1.35 -21.28
CA TYR A 165 7.15 -0.48 -21.61
C TYR A 165 6.67 0.92 -21.97
N PHE A 166 7.17 1.96 -21.30
CA PHE A 166 6.79 3.34 -21.60
C PHE A 166 7.52 3.89 -22.82
N LEU A 167 6.76 4.24 -23.86
CA LEU A 167 7.29 4.81 -25.10
C LEU A 167 7.49 6.32 -25.00
N GLY A 168 6.52 7.02 -24.41
CA GLY A 168 6.54 8.47 -24.35
C GLY A 168 5.19 9.06 -23.99
N GLN A 169 5.10 10.38 -24.01
CA GLN A 169 3.87 11.10 -23.71
C GLN A 169 3.66 12.25 -24.68
N VAL A 170 2.39 12.57 -24.94
CA VAL A 170 1.95 13.67 -25.79
C VAL A 170 1.09 14.61 -24.96
N GLU A 171 1.46 15.89 -24.96
CA GLU A 171 0.67 16.96 -24.34
C GLU A 171 -0.60 17.22 -25.15
N ILE A 172 -1.74 17.25 -24.45
CA ILE A 172 -3.03 17.67 -24.99
C ILE A 172 -3.30 19.09 -24.50
N LYS A 173 -3.39 20.00 -25.47
CA LYS A 173 -3.74 21.40 -25.21
C LYS A 173 -5.24 21.59 -25.37
N SER A 174 -5.78 22.51 -24.58
CA SER A 174 -7.16 22.94 -24.69
C SER A 174 -7.43 23.50 -26.09
N SER A 175 -8.56 23.14 -26.67
CA SER A 175 -9.04 23.56 -27.99
C SER A 175 -10.56 23.73 -27.96
N ASP A 176 -11.13 24.25 -29.05
CA ASP A 176 -12.58 24.44 -29.18
C ASP A 176 -13.37 23.12 -29.05
N LEU A 177 -12.74 21.99 -29.41
CA LEU A 177 -13.35 20.66 -29.36
C LEU A 177 -13.02 19.88 -28.07
N PHE A 178 -12.04 20.35 -27.28
CA PHE A 178 -11.60 19.69 -26.05
C PHE A 178 -11.09 20.72 -25.06
N ARG A 179 -11.90 21.03 -24.04
CA ARG A 179 -11.64 22.16 -23.14
C ARG A 179 -10.59 21.87 -22.06
N GLU A 180 -10.35 20.60 -21.77
CA GLU A 180 -9.37 20.18 -20.76
C GLU A 180 -7.94 20.23 -21.31
N LYS A 181 -6.97 20.28 -20.40
CA LYS A 181 -5.54 20.10 -20.72
C LYS A 181 -5.08 18.80 -20.11
N GLY A 182 -4.04 18.20 -20.67
CA GLY A 182 -3.50 16.98 -20.07
C GLY A 182 -2.39 16.33 -20.86
N ASN A 183 -2.17 15.05 -20.56
CA ASN A 183 -1.19 14.22 -21.24
C ASN A 183 -1.82 12.87 -21.58
N VAL A 184 -1.46 12.36 -22.76
CA VAL A 184 -1.64 10.96 -23.13
C VAL A 184 -0.29 10.26 -23.02
N TYR A 185 -0.22 9.21 -22.23
CA TYR A 185 0.97 8.40 -22.00
C TYR A 185 0.84 7.12 -22.82
N LEU A 186 1.87 6.79 -23.60
CA LEU A 186 1.89 5.63 -24.49
C LEU A 186 2.74 4.53 -23.89
N PHE A 187 2.16 3.33 -23.82
CA PHE A 187 2.80 2.12 -23.35
C PHE A 187 2.70 1.06 -24.44
N ILE A 188 3.70 0.19 -24.53
CA ILE A 188 3.66 -0.99 -25.39
C ILE A 188 3.84 -2.24 -24.55
N ASP A 189 3.00 -3.22 -24.80
CA ASP A 189 3.22 -4.58 -24.33
C ASP A 189 4.39 -5.19 -25.13
N PRO A 190 5.53 -5.50 -24.50
CA PRO A 190 6.69 -6.03 -25.21
C PRO A 190 6.46 -7.44 -25.78
N GLU A 191 5.48 -8.20 -25.28
CA GLU A 191 5.17 -9.54 -25.76
C GLU A 191 4.28 -9.50 -27.01
N THR A 192 3.25 -8.64 -26.99
CA THR A 192 2.23 -8.60 -28.05
C THR A 192 2.42 -7.46 -29.05
N GLY A 193 3.22 -6.44 -28.70
CA GLY A 193 3.35 -5.20 -29.46
C GLY A 193 2.13 -4.29 -29.40
N ILE A 194 1.11 -4.63 -28.61
CA ILE A 194 -0.11 -3.83 -28.46
C ILE A 194 0.23 -2.53 -27.73
N ILE A 195 -0.23 -1.41 -28.28
CA ILE A 195 -0.08 -0.09 -27.67
C ILE A 195 -1.30 0.22 -26.82
N GLU A 196 -1.04 0.67 -25.60
CA GLU A 196 -2.02 1.15 -24.65
C GLU A 196 -1.76 2.59 -24.28
N THR A 197 -2.84 3.26 -23.88
CA THR A 197 -2.77 4.66 -23.49
C THR A 197 -3.38 4.87 -22.12
N VAL A 198 -2.70 5.68 -21.32
CA VAL A 198 -3.24 6.27 -20.09
C VAL A 198 -3.46 7.75 -20.35
N LYS A 199 -4.55 8.32 -19.85
CA LYS A 199 -4.90 9.72 -20.05
C LYS A 199 -5.10 10.38 -18.69
N GLN A 200 -4.52 11.55 -18.49
CA GLN A 200 -4.76 12.38 -17.31
C GLN A 200 -5.03 13.80 -17.75
N PHE A 201 -6.17 14.35 -17.31
CA PHE A 201 -6.65 15.68 -17.67
C PHE A 201 -6.98 16.52 -16.42
N TYR A 202 -7.02 17.84 -16.57
CA TYR A 202 -7.34 18.83 -15.54
C TYR A 202 -7.88 20.14 -16.14
#